data_AF-A0AA37MTE8-F1
#
_entry.id   AF-A0AA37MTE8-F1
#
_cell.length_a   1.000
_cell.length_b   1.000
_cell.length_c   1.000
_cell.angle_alpha   90.00
_cell.angle_beta   90.00
_cell.angle_gamma   90.00
#
_symmetry.space_group_name_H-M   'P 1'
#
loop_
_entity.id
_entity.type
_entity.pdbx_description
1 polymer ?
#
loop_
_entity_poly.entity_id
_entity_poly.type
_entity_poly.pdbx_seq_one_letter_code
_entity_poly.pdbx_strand_id
1 'polypeptide(L)'
;MLDDSALRHFNPLFMTPCYSGQVTSGFATSMLALTNELWRLGVQGSVRILSGESLVTRARNEAVAHFLAQKQHTHLFWIDADIGFTPDQALRLLLADRDVVAGVYPLKRIDWTGDIPAGLTQEQFLTRALRYPVNAHAGAHLEIDADGFLQVTEAPTGFMCIRRAVLETMIARMPELQYTPDAPPGSPLHGYCHRFFDVMVERETGRYLSEDYAFCRRWRDLGGKVYVDARSKLAHHGSYTYRGDFGAAWAQDPARAVGGL
;
A
#
# COMPACT_ATOMS: atom_id res chain seq x y z
N MET A 1 -12.55 -5.64 13.36
CA MET A 1 -11.82 -6.56 12.45
C MET A 1 -12.61 -7.85 12.26
N LEU A 2 -12.32 -8.60 11.20
CA LEU A 2 -12.85 -9.95 10.98
C LEU A 2 -12.14 -10.98 11.88
N ASP A 3 -12.80 -12.11 12.11
CA ASP A 3 -12.22 -13.29 12.73
C ASP A 3 -11.26 -14.00 11.76
N ASP A 4 -10.24 -14.69 12.30
CA ASP A 4 -9.22 -15.42 11.52
C ASP A 4 -9.84 -16.45 10.56
N SER A 5 -11.00 -17.02 10.88
CA SER A 5 -11.73 -17.93 10.00
C SER A 5 -12.10 -17.30 8.64
N ALA A 6 -12.26 -15.98 8.57
CA ALA A 6 -12.53 -15.26 7.33
C ALA A 6 -11.43 -15.44 6.28
N LEU A 7 -10.18 -15.64 6.70
CA LEU A 7 -9.04 -15.83 5.80
C LEU A 7 -9.23 -17.03 4.86
N ARG A 8 -9.95 -18.07 5.27
CA ARG A 8 -10.22 -19.26 4.45
C ARG A 8 -11.12 -18.96 3.25
N HIS A 9 -11.86 -17.86 3.28
CA HIS A 9 -12.71 -17.39 2.20
C HIS A 9 -12.01 -16.37 1.30
N PHE A 10 -10.78 -15.98 1.64
CA PHE A 10 -9.99 -15.05 0.84
C PHE A 10 -9.09 -15.79 -0.14
N ASN A 11 -8.91 -15.13 -1.27
CA ASN A 11 -7.92 -15.48 -2.27
C ASN A 11 -7.14 -14.21 -2.64
N PRO A 12 -6.17 -13.77 -1.81
CA PRO A 12 -5.40 -12.57 -2.07
C PRO A 12 -4.36 -12.80 -3.17
N LEU A 13 -4.20 -11.81 -4.05
CA LEU A 13 -3.12 -11.76 -5.02
C LEU A 13 -2.11 -10.69 -4.61
N PHE A 14 -0.98 -11.14 -4.08
CA PHE A 14 0.16 -10.31 -3.71
C PHE A 14 0.94 -9.94 -4.98
N MET A 15 1.03 -8.65 -5.27
CA MET A 15 1.65 -8.10 -6.46
C MET A 15 2.82 -7.19 -6.12
N THR A 16 3.94 -7.43 -6.80
CA THR A 16 5.17 -6.67 -6.62
C THR A 16 5.71 -6.26 -8.00
N PRO A 17 5.42 -5.02 -8.44
CA PRO A 17 6.18 -4.39 -9.52
C PRO A 17 7.64 -4.26 -9.11
N CYS A 18 8.54 -4.73 -9.95
CA CYS A 18 9.95 -4.89 -9.64
C CYS A 18 10.78 -4.26 -10.74
N TYR A 19 11.24 -3.03 -10.49
CA TYR A 19 12.18 -2.35 -11.38
C TYR A 19 13.46 -3.19 -11.48
N SER A 20 13.98 -3.36 -12.70
CA SER A 20 15.16 -4.20 -13.03
C SER A 20 15.12 -5.67 -12.57
N GLY A 21 13.98 -6.18 -12.09
CA GLY A 21 13.87 -7.56 -11.59
C GLY A 21 14.60 -7.81 -10.27
N GLN A 22 14.97 -6.76 -9.53
CA GLN A 22 15.69 -6.86 -8.26
C GLN A 22 14.76 -6.76 -7.05
N VAL A 23 14.89 -7.72 -6.13
CA VAL A 23 14.24 -7.68 -4.83
C VAL A 23 15.27 -7.66 -3.70
N THR A 24 14.90 -7.07 -2.57
CA THR A 24 15.75 -7.06 -1.39
C THR A 24 15.65 -8.37 -0.61
N SER A 25 16.69 -8.73 0.14
CA SER A 25 16.68 -9.93 0.98
C SER A 25 15.60 -9.88 2.06
N GLY A 26 15.30 -8.69 2.59
CA GLY A 26 14.22 -8.47 3.56
C GLY A 26 12.85 -8.76 2.96
N PHE A 27 12.56 -8.24 1.77
CA PHE A 27 11.35 -8.58 1.02
C PHE A 27 11.25 -10.09 0.76
N ALA A 28 12.31 -10.70 0.22
CA ALA A 28 12.32 -12.13 -0.13
C ALA A 28 12.04 -13.01 1.11
N THR A 29 12.68 -12.70 2.24
CA THR A 29 12.45 -13.41 3.51
C THR A 29 11.01 -13.25 3.99
N SER A 30 10.46 -12.04 3.91
CA SER A 30 9.10 -11.71 4.33
C SER A 30 8.06 -12.43 3.48
N MET A 31 8.26 -12.47 2.16
CA MET A 31 7.38 -13.18 1.23
C MET A 31 7.39 -14.69 1.48
N LEU A 32 8.56 -15.30 1.71
CA LEU A 32 8.67 -16.72 2.05
C LEU A 32 7.92 -17.05 3.35
N ALA A 33 8.12 -16.24 4.38
CA ALA A 33 7.41 -16.38 5.65
C ALA A 33 5.89 -16.25 5.48
N LEU A 34 5.44 -15.26 4.69
CA LEU A 34 4.04 -15.06 4.38
C LEU A 34 3.45 -16.26 3.65
N THR A 35 4.12 -16.77 2.62
CA THR A 35 3.62 -17.94 1.86
C THR A 35 3.50 -19.18 2.73
N ASN A 36 4.44 -19.42 3.64
CA ASN A 36 4.37 -20.52 4.60
C ASN A 36 3.18 -20.36 5.54
N GLU A 37 2.95 -19.15 6.03
CA GLU A 37 1.86 -18.86 6.96
C GLU A 37 0.48 -18.97 6.30
N LEU A 38 0.34 -18.48 5.06
CA LEU A 38 -0.87 -18.65 4.27
C LEU A 38 -1.20 -20.14 4.07
N TRP A 39 -0.18 -20.96 3.77
CA TRP A 39 -0.35 -22.39 3.62
C TRP A 39 -0.77 -23.07 4.92
N ARG A 40 -0.14 -22.72 6.05
CA ARG A 40 -0.48 -23.20 7.40
C ARG A 40 -1.94 -22.89 7.76
N LEU A 41 -2.42 -21.71 7.39
CA LEU A 41 -3.79 -21.25 7.65
C LEU A 41 -4.82 -21.77 6.62
N GLY A 42 -4.37 -22.43 5.54
CA GLY A 42 -5.23 -22.90 4.46
C GLY A 42 -5.80 -21.77 3.59
N VAL A 43 -5.10 -20.64 3.49
CA VAL A 43 -5.49 -19.48 2.69
C VAL A 43 -4.98 -19.63 1.26
N GLN A 44 -5.85 -19.45 0.28
CA GLN A 44 -5.51 -19.55 -1.14
C GLN A 44 -4.85 -18.25 -1.63
N GLY A 45 -3.64 -17.95 -1.17
CA GLY A 45 -2.87 -16.79 -1.63
C GLY A 45 -2.07 -17.07 -2.90
N SER A 46 -1.90 -16.05 -3.75
CA SER A 46 -1.03 -16.10 -4.92
C SER A 46 -0.03 -14.94 -4.92
N VAL A 47 1.18 -15.18 -5.41
CA VAL A 47 2.24 -14.16 -5.53
C VAL A 47 2.58 -13.93 -7.00
N ARG A 48 2.74 -12.68 -7.38
CA ARG A 48 3.23 -12.25 -8.70
C ARG A 48 4.26 -11.14 -8.53
N ILE A 49 5.50 -11.44 -8.92
CA ILE A 49 6.57 -10.46 -9.05
C ILE A 49 6.69 -10.15 -10.55
N LEU A 50 6.50 -8.89 -10.92
CA LEU A 50 6.45 -8.44 -12.30
C LEU A 50 7.67 -7.57 -12.58
N SER A 51 8.38 -7.83 -13.68
CA SER A 51 9.51 -7.03 -14.13
C SER A 51 9.39 -6.72 -15.61
N GLY A 52 10.22 -5.80 -16.11
CA GLY A 52 10.26 -5.44 -17.53
C GLY A 52 9.43 -4.21 -17.90
N GLU A 53 8.85 -3.51 -16.92
CA GLU A 53 8.20 -2.21 -17.13
C GLU A 53 8.99 -1.09 -16.42
N SER A 54 9.31 -0.04 -17.17
CA SER A 54 10.06 1.12 -16.67
C SER A 54 9.16 2.20 -16.07
N LEU A 55 7.88 2.23 -16.46
CA LEU A 55 6.88 3.18 -15.98
C LEU A 55 6.00 2.52 -14.91
N VAL A 56 6.23 2.87 -13.64
CA VAL A 56 5.54 2.26 -12.49
C VAL A 56 4.01 2.36 -12.58
N THR A 57 3.47 3.45 -13.12
CA THR A 57 2.03 3.64 -13.31
C THR A 57 1.45 2.58 -14.25
N ARG A 58 2.10 2.35 -15.39
CA ARG A 58 1.73 1.31 -16.35
C ARG A 58 1.90 -0.09 -15.74
N ALA A 59 3.00 -0.33 -15.03
CA ALA A 59 3.24 -1.61 -14.36
C ALA A 59 2.10 -1.96 -13.38
N ARG A 60 1.67 -1.00 -12.55
CA ARG A 60 0.56 -1.19 -11.61
C ARG A 60 -0.78 -1.38 -12.35
N ASN A 61 -1.04 -0.60 -13.40
CA ASN A 61 -2.29 -0.72 -14.17
C ASN A 61 -2.39 -2.06 -14.94
N GLU A 62 -1.31 -2.54 -15.55
CA GLU A 62 -1.25 -3.86 -16.20
C GLU A 62 -1.42 -5.00 -15.19
N ALA A 63 -0.78 -4.88 -14.04
CA ALA A 63 -0.94 -5.80 -12.93
C ALA A 63 -2.41 -5.85 -12.44
N VAL A 64 -3.10 -4.72 -12.34
CA VAL A 64 -4.55 -4.69 -12.08
C VAL A 64 -5.34 -5.40 -13.19
N ALA A 65 -5.00 -5.20 -14.46
CA ALA A 65 -5.69 -5.89 -15.56
C ALA A 65 -5.60 -7.43 -15.41
N HIS A 66 -4.42 -7.95 -15.03
CA HIS A 66 -4.23 -9.37 -14.72
C HIS A 66 -5.06 -9.83 -13.50
N PHE A 67 -5.11 -9.02 -12.44
CA PHE A 67 -5.96 -9.30 -11.27
C PHE A 67 -7.44 -9.38 -11.64
N LEU A 68 -7.93 -8.42 -12.44
CA LEU A 68 -9.32 -8.34 -12.83
C LEU A 68 -9.74 -9.50 -13.76
N ALA A 69 -8.86 -9.90 -14.68
CA ALA A 69 -9.08 -11.05 -15.56
C ALA A 69 -9.23 -12.39 -14.80
N GLN A 70 -8.72 -12.48 -13.57
CA GLN A 70 -8.73 -13.67 -12.72
C GLN A 70 -9.76 -13.53 -11.58
N LYS A 71 -11.01 -13.87 -11.88
CA LYS A 71 -12.19 -13.63 -11.02
C LYS A 71 -12.11 -14.25 -9.61
N GLN A 72 -11.28 -15.28 -9.42
CA GLN A 72 -11.14 -15.94 -8.12
C GLN A 72 -10.49 -15.05 -7.06
N HIS A 73 -9.67 -14.05 -7.45
CA HIS A 73 -8.94 -13.25 -6.48
C HIS A 73 -9.84 -12.24 -5.77
N THR A 74 -9.83 -12.21 -4.46
CA THR A 74 -10.71 -11.34 -3.64
C THR A 74 -10.09 -9.99 -3.30
N HIS A 75 -8.75 -9.96 -3.15
CA HIS A 75 -7.99 -8.81 -2.71
C HIS A 75 -6.76 -8.66 -3.60
N LEU A 76 -6.50 -7.45 -4.07
CA LEU A 76 -5.23 -7.06 -4.65
C LEU A 76 -4.36 -6.53 -3.51
N PHE A 77 -3.18 -7.10 -3.31
CA PHE A 77 -2.27 -6.69 -2.24
C PHE A 77 -0.94 -6.25 -2.84
N TRP A 78 -0.68 -4.95 -2.83
CA TRP A 78 0.59 -4.40 -3.25
C TRP A 78 1.68 -4.57 -2.20
N ILE A 79 2.85 -5.04 -2.63
CA ILE A 79 4.06 -5.08 -1.80
C ILE A 79 5.23 -4.64 -2.68
N ASP A 80 5.86 -3.52 -2.36
CA ASP A 80 7.06 -3.07 -3.08
C ASP A 80 8.27 -4.00 -2.77
N ALA A 81 9.16 -4.16 -3.75
CA ALA A 81 10.27 -5.13 -3.74
C ALA A 81 11.35 -4.88 -2.64
N ASP A 82 11.23 -3.77 -1.93
CA ASP A 82 12.13 -3.30 -0.88
C ASP A 82 11.46 -3.13 0.48
N ILE A 83 10.24 -3.65 0.64
CA ILE A 83 9.52 -3.66 1.92
C ILE A 83 9.71 -4.99 2.65
N GLY A 84 10.23 -4.90 3.87
CA GLY A 84 10.33 -6.01 4.81
C GLY A 84 9.20 -5.97 5.83
N PHE A 85 8.61 -7.13 6.14
CA PHE A 85 7.41 -7.23 6.97
C PHE A 85 7.30 -8.62 7.63
N THR A 86 6.37 -8.78 8.56
CA THR A 86 6.01 -10.07 9.17
C THR A 86 4.67 -10.57 8.62
N PRO A 87 4.41 -11.88 8.56
CA PRO A 87 3.13 -12.40 8.07
C PRO A 87 1.91 -11.77 8.76
N ASP A 88 1.97 -11.58 10.08
CA ASP A 88 0.90 -10.95 10.87
C ASP A 88 0.51 -9.56 10.35
N GLN A 89 1.46 -8.77 9.86
CA GLN A 89 1.17 -7.44 9.32
C GLN A 89 0.36 -7.55 8.01
N ALA A 90 0.66 -8.52 7.14
CA ALA A 90 -0.14 -8.73 5.93
C ALA A 90 -1.54 -9.30 6.25
N LEU A 91 -1.60 -10.28 7.16
CA LEU A 91 -2.86 -10.91 7.58
C LEU A 91 -3.80 -9.91 8.27
N ARG A 92 -3.25 -9.02 9.11
CA ARG A 92 -4.00 -7.96 9.77
C ARG A 92 -4.70 -7.02 8.78
N LEU A 93 -4.05 -6.69 7.67
CA LEU A 93 -4.66 -5.88 6.61
C LEU A 93 -5.81 -6.61 5.93
N LEU A 94 -5.67 -7.91 5.66
CA LEU A 94 -6.75 -8.72 5.10
C LEU A 94 -7.95 -8.82 6.05
N LEU A 95 -7.69 -8.90 7.36
CA LEU A 95 -8.71 -8.99 8.41
C LEU A 95 -9.27 -7.62 8.84
N ALA A 96 -8.79 -6.51 8.29
CA ALA A 96 -9.18 -5.16 8.73
C ALA A 96 -10.68 -4.85 8.52
N ASP A 97 -11.35 -5.58 7.64
CA ASP A 97 -12.70 -5.29 7.15
C ASP A 97 -12.85 -3.90 6.50
N ARG A 98 -11.85 -3.49 5.71
CA ARG A 98 -11.82 -2.19 5.03
C ARG A 98 -11.62 -2.39 3.53
N ASP A 99 -12.17 -1.47 2.74
CA ASP A 99 -12.08 -1.49 1.27
C ASP A 99 -10.66 -1.22 0.76
N VAL A 100 -9.99 -0.22 1.34
CA VAL A 100 -8.60 0.13 1.07
C VAL A 100 -7.88 0.35 2.40
N VAL A 101 -6.85 -0.45 2.67
CA VAL A 101 -6.03 -0.35 3.88
C VAL A 101 -4.56 -0.56 3.56
N ALA A 102 -3.68 0.26 4.15
CA ALA A 102 -2.25 0.18 3.94
C ALA A 102 -1.47 0.00 5.25
N GLY A 103 -0.39 -0.76 5.21
CA GLY A 103 0.67 -0.71 6.19
C GLY A 103 1.64 0.38 5.77
N VAL A 104 2.22 1.05 6.76
CA VAL A 104 3.06 2.21 6.51
C VAL A 104 4.50 1.94 6.90
N TYR A 105 5.40 2.40 6.05
CA TYR A 105 6.84 2.21 6.14
C TYR A 105 7.52 3.58 6.13
N PRO A 106 8.68 3.72 6.79
CA PRO A 106 9.37 4.98 6.81
C PRO A 106 9.88 5.37 5.41
N LEU A 107 9.91 6.66 5.12
CA LEU A 107 10.68 7.20 4.00
C LEU A 107 12.15 6.78 4.14
N LYS A 108 12.87 6.60 3.01
CA LYS A 108 14.31 6.29 2.99
C LYS A 108 15.18 7.51 3.34
N ARG A 109 14.84 8.20 4.43
CA ARG A 109 15.55 9.37 4.92
C ARG A 109 15.35 9.49 6.42
N ILE A 110 16.44 9.82 7.11
CA ILE A 110 16.42 10.25 8.52
C ILE A 110 16.29 11.77 8.53
N ASP A 111 15.29 12.28 9.22
CA ASP A 111 15.14 13.71 9.47
C ASP A 111 15.96 14.12 10.68
N TRP A 112 17.04 14.84 10.42
CA TRP A 112 17.97 15.36 11.43
C TRP A 112 17.57 16.73 11.98
N THR A 113 16.40 17.26 11.62
CA THR A 113 16.01 18.62 12.01
C THR A 113 15.52 18.71 13.47
N GLY A 114 15.76 19.87 14.07
CA GLY A 114 15.38 20.18 15.46
C GLY A 114 16.36 19.62 16.49
N ASP A 115 16.06 19.86 17.76
CA ASP A 115 16.92 19.41 18.85
C ASP A 115 16.91 17.89 18.96
N ILE A 116 18.11 17.32 19.09
CA ILE A 116 18.38 15.90 19.35
C ILE A 116 18.94 15.80 20.77
N PRO A 117 18.11 15.44 21.77
CA PRO A 117 18.57 15.29 23.14
C PRO A 117 19.73 14.30 23.27
N ALA A 118 20.69 14.61 24.14
CA ALA A 118 21.73 13.65 24.51
C ALA A 118 21.11 12.46 25.26
N GLY A 119 21.69 11.27 25.05
CA GLY A 119 21.29 10.05 25.78
C GLY A 119 20.11 9.27 25.19
N LEU A 120 19.58 9.66 24.03
CA LEU A 120 18.58 8.85 23.33
C LEU A 120 19.13 7.47 22.95
N THR A 121 18.32 6.44 23.12
CA THR A 121 18.59 5.16 22.46
C THR A 121 18.39 5.30 20.95
N GLN A 122 18.96 4.39 20.17
CA GLN A 122 18.76 4.38 18.71
C GLN A 122 17.27 4.28 18.35
N GLU A 123 16.49 3.51 19.09
CA GLU A 123 15.04 3.37 18.88
C GLU A 123 14.31 4.69 19.11
N GLN A 124 14.57 5.36 20.24
CA GLN A 124 13.96 6.65 20.55
C GLN A 124 14.32 7.72 19.52
N PHE A 125 15.57 7.71 19.04
CA PHE A 125 16.00 8.59 17.97
C PHE A 125 15.23 8.32 16.66
N LEU A 126 15.13 7.06 16.24
CA LEU A 126 14.45 6.69 14.99
C LEU A 126 12.94 6.98 15.05
N THR A 127 12.27 6.74 16.18
CA THR A 127 10.84 7.07 16.35
C THR A 127 10.58 8.55 16.11
N ARG A 128 11.50 9.44 16.51
CA ARG A 128 11.42 10.88 16.28
C ARG A 128 11.83 11.30 14.87
N ALA A 129 12.85 10.65 14.31
CA ALA A 129 13.54 11.08 13.10
C ALA A 129 12.97 10.46 11.81
N LEU A 130 12.19 9.39 11.91
CA LEU A 130 11.55 8.78 10.74
C LEU A 130 10.21 9.44 10.43
N ARG A 131 9.98 9.67 9.13
CA ARG A 131 8.73 10.20 8.58
C ARG A 131 8.09 9.18 7.67
N TYR A 132 6.77 9.22 7.54
CA TYR A 132 5.97 8.24 6.82
C TYR A 132 5.16 8.94 5.72
N PRO A 133 5.06 8.36 4.50
CA PRO A 133 4.35 8.94 3.35
C PRO A 133 2.84 8.78 3.48
N VAL A 134 2.28 9.34 4.54
CA VAL A 134 0.85 9.39 4.84
C VAL A 134 0.44 10.85 4.85
N ASN A 135 -0.72 11.19 4.30
CA ASN A 135 -1.30 12.52 4.50
C ASN A 135 -2.74 12.41 4.98
N ALA A 136 -3.08 13.30 5.91
CA ALA A 136 -4.43 13.48 6.41
C ALA A 136 -4.80 14.97 6.29
N HIS A 137 -5.48 15.33 5.20
CA HIS A 137 -5.91 16.71 4.94
C HIS A 137 -7.07 17.13 5.87
N ALA A 138 -7.36 18.43 5.89
CA ALA A 138 -8.42 19.01 6.72
C ALA A 138 -9.75 18.24 6.60
N GLY A 139 -10.31 17.84 7.75
CA GLY A 139 -11.54 17.05 7.83
C GLY A 139 -11.34 15.53 7.95
N ALA A 140 -10.10 15.03 7.91
CA ALA A 140 -9.81 13.63 8.22
C ALA A 140 -10.03 13.34 9.72
N HIS A 141 -10.59 12.17 10.04
CA HIS A 141 -10.62 11.65 11.41
C HIS A 141 -9.23 11.18 11.80
N LEU A 142 -8.50 12.01 12.55
CA LEU A 142 -7.13 11.73 12.99
C LEU A 142 -7.05 10.80 14.22
N GLU A 143 -8.15 10.14 14.55
CA GLU A 143 -8.22 9.22 15.68
C GLU A 143 -8.02 7.78 15.20
N ILE A 144 -7.20 7.06 15.94
CA ILE A 144 -7.02 5.62 15.75
C ILE A 144 -8.28 4.94 16.28
N ASP A 145 -8.95 4.16 15.45
CA ASP A 145 -10.14 3.41 15.85
C ASP A 145 -9.80 2.27 16.82
N ALA A 146 -10.84 1.64 17.39
CA ALA A 146 -10.69 0.54 18.34
C ALA A 146 -9.93 -0.68 17.76
N ASP A 147 -9.95 -0.85 16.44
CA ASP A 147 -9.25 -1.91 15.73
C ASP A 147 -7.77 -1.57 15.48
N GLY A 148 -7.35 -0.32 15.74
CA GLY A 148 -5.99 0.16 15.57
C GLY A 148 -5.71 0.74 14.17
N PHE A 149 -6.72 1.21 13.46
CA PHE A 149 -6.57 1.82 12.14
C PHE A 149 -6.87 3.32 12.17
N LEU A 150 -6.11 4.07 11.39
CA LEU A 150 -6.28 5.51 11.23
C LEU A 150 -6.87 5.80 9.85
N GLN A 151 -7.97 6.55 9.78
CA GLN A 151 -8.52 6.99 8.49
C GLN A 151 -7.67 8.15 7.96
N VAL A 152 -7.20 8.02 6.73
CA VAL A 152 -6.32 9.01 6.08
C VAL A 152 -6.86 9.42 4.73
N THR A 153 -6.29 10.49 4.18
CA THR A 153 -6.65 10.93 2.83
C THR A 153 -5.79 10.29 1.74
N GLU A 154 -4.53 10.02 2.06
CA GLU A 154 -3.52 9.55 1.13
C GLU A 154 -2.62 8.55 1.87
N ALA A 155 -2.41 7.37 1.27
CA ALA A 155 -1.59 6.30 1.79
C ALA A 155 -0.70 5.72 0.68
N PRO A 156 0.49 5.20 1.01
CA PRO A 156 1.44 4.71 0.02
C PRO A 156 1.05 3.31 -0.46
N THR A 157 1.32 3.00 -1.73
CA THR A 157 0.98 1.67 -2.30
C THR A 157 1.98 0.57 -1.99
N GLY A 158 3.13 0.84 -1.36
CA GLY A 158 4.16 -0.20 -1.16
C GLY A 158 3.80 -1.30 -0.17
N PHE A 159 2.70 -1.16 0.57
CA PHE A 159 2.12 -2.23 1.38
C PHE A 159 0.61 -1.99 1.53
N MET A 160 -0.17 -2.19 0.47
CA MET A 160 -1.59 -1.79 0.42
C MET A 160 -2.50 -2.95 -0.02
N CYS A 161 -3.54 -3.20 0.75
CA CYS A 161 -4.60 -4.15 0.43
C CYS A 161 -5.85 -3.42 -0.09
N ILE A 162 -6.34 -3.86 -1.25
CA ILE A 162 -7.50 -3.30 -1.95
C ILE A 162 -8.50 -4.44 -2.20
N ARG A 163 -9.74 -4.29 -1.75
CA ARG A 163 -10.83 -5.22 -2.10
C ARG A 163 -11.16 -5.13 -3.58
N ARG A 164 -11.43 -6.27 -4.22
CA ARG A 164 -11.86 -6.32 -5.64
C ARG A 164 -12.97 -5.31 -5.95
N ALA A 165 -13.97 -5.21 -5.07
CA ALA A 165 -15.12 -4.34 -5.24
C ALA A 165 -14.76 -2.86 -5.43
N VAL A 166 -13.61 -2.40 -4.91
CA VAL A 166 -13.11 -1.03 -5.11
C VAL A 166 -12.83 -0.78 -6.59
N LEU A 167 -12.07 -1.67 -7.22
CA LEU A 167 -11.70 -1.56 -8.63
C LEU A 167 -12.93 -1.71 -9.52
N GLU A 168 -13.83 -2.65 -9.21
CA GLU A 168 -15.09 -2.84 -9.94
C GLU A 168 -15.98 -1.59 -9.85
N THR A 169 -16.06 -0.97 -8.66
CA THR A 169 -16.79 0.28 -8.46
C THR A 169 -16.18 1.42 -9.27
N MET A 170 -14.84 1.54 -9.27
CA MET A 170 -14.15 2.54 -10.09
C MET A 170 -14.41 2.32 -11.59
N ILE A 171 -14.40 1.08 -12.08
CA ILE A 171 -14.73 0.77 -13.49
C ILE A 171 -16.15 1.24 -13.82
N ALA A 172 -17.12 0.94 -12.96
CA ALA A 172 -18.51 1.29 -13.19
C ALA A 172 -18.78 2.81 -13.12
N ARG A 173 -18.01 3.53 -12.30
CA ARG A 173 -18.25 4.95 -11.98
C ARG A 173 -17.29 5.92 -12.66
N MET A 174 -16.18 5.43 -13.19
CA MET A 174 -15.12 6.20 -13.86
C MET A 174 -14.73 5.55 -15.21
N PRO A 175 -15.67 5.42 -16.17
CA PRO A 175 -15.41 4.78 -17.46
C PRO A 175 -14.29 5.48 -18.26
N GLU A 176 -14.02 6.76 -18.01
CA GLU A 176 -12.93 7.54 -18.60
C GLU A 176 -11.52 7.05 -18.23
N LEU A 177 -11.40 6.17 -17.23
CA LEU A 177 -10.12 5.54 -16.88
C LEU A 177 -9.73 4.42 -17.86
N GLN A 178 -10.68 3.85 -18.62
CA GLN A 178 -10.36 2.80 -19.58
C GLN A 178 -9.44 3.33 -20.69
N TYR A 179 -8.51 2.50 -21.13
CA TYR A 179 -7.62 2.82 -22.24
C TYR A 179 -7.28 1.58 -23.08
N THR A 180 -6.90 1.81 -24.33
CA THR A 180 -6.38 0.77 -25.22
C THR A 180 -4.87 0.66 -25.03
N PRO A 181 -4.33 -0.48 -24.55
CA PRO A 181 -2.89 -0.68 -24.46
C PRO A 181 -2.28 -0.96 -25.85
N ASP A 182 -0.98 -0.70 -26.00
CA ASP A 182 -0.18 -1.13 -27.15
C ASP A 182 0.14 -2.64 -27.06
N ALA A 183 -0.91 -3.47 -27.15
CA ALA A 183 -0.83 -4.92 -27.09
C ALA A 183 -1.24 -5.55 -28.44
N PRO A 184 -0.81 -6.79 -28.73
CA PRO A 184 -1.24 -7.50 -29.93
C PRO A 184 -2.78 -7.56 -30.06
N PRO A 185 -3.32 -7.51 -31.29
CA PRO A 185 -4.76 -7.65 -31.53
C PRO A 185 -5.33 -8.91 -30.87
N GLY A 186 -6.49 -8.79 -30.21
CA GLY A 186 -7.17 -9.91 -29.56
C GLY A 186 -6.65 -10.28 -28.16
N SER A 187 -5.78 -9.46 -27.55
CA SER A 187 -5.36 -9.68 -26.16
C SER A 187 -6.57 -9.76 -25.22
N PRO A 188 -6.70 -10.83 -24.41
CA PRO A 188 -7.81 -10.99 -23.47
C PRO A 188 -7.78 -9.95 -22.34
N LEU A 189 -6.68 -9.21 -22.18
CA LEU A 189 -6.52 -8.18 -21.15
C LEU A 189 -7.09 -6.81 -21.55
N HIS A 190 -7.35 -6.59 -22.84
CA HIS A 190 -7.76 -5.27 -23.35
C HIS A 190 -8.99 -4.70 -22.61
N GLY A 191 -9.97 -5.57 -22.30
CA GLY A 191 -11.17 -5.17 -21.56
C GLY A 191 -10.95 -4.82 -20.08
N TYR A 192 -9.74 -5.01 -19.55
CA TYR A 192 -9.39 -4.78 -18.14
C TYR A 192 -8.35 -3.67 -17.94
N CYS A 193 -7.96 -2.97 -19.01
CA CYS A 193 -6.96 -1.91 -18.95
C CYS A 193 -7.58 -0.57 -18.52
N HIS A 194 -7.24 -0.14 -17.31
CA HIS A 194 -7.71 1.11 -16.72
C HIS A 194 -6.57 1.87 -16.02
N ARG A 195 -6.65 3.19 -16.03
CA ARG A 195 -5.64 4.13 -15.53
C ARG A 195 -5.80 4.46 -14.04
N PHE A 196 -6.00 3.44 -13.19
CA PHE A 196 -6.25 3.64 -11.75
C PHE A 196 -5.08 4.33 -11.04
N PHE A 197 -3.86 3.98 -11.45
CA PHE A 197 -2.59 4.45 -10.91
C PHE A 197 -1.90 5.46 -11.85
N ASP A 198 -2.66 6.24 -12.64
CA ASP A 198 -2.08 7.43 -13.28
C ASP A 198 -1.94 8.56 -12.26
N VAL A 199 -0.86 9.34 -12.38
CA VAL A 199 -0.67 10.59 -11.62
C VAL A 199 -1.79 11.59 -11.93
N MET A 200 -1.99 12.56 -11.05
CA MET A 200 -3.06 13.55 -11.17
C MET A 200 -2.55 14.92 -10.73
N VAL A 201 -3.01 15.97 -11.40
CA VAL A 201 -2.98 17.33 -10.83
C VAL A 201 -4.36 17.63 -10.28
N GLU A 202 -4.44 17.85 -8.98
CA GLU A 202 -5.67 18.17 -8.27
C GLU A 202 -6.18 19.55 -8.75
N ARG A 203 -7.39 19.61 -9.31
CA ARG A 203 -7.89 20.85 -9.95
C ARG A 203 -8.12 21.98 -8.97
N GLU A 204 -8.52 21.65 -7.74
CA GLU A 204 -8.90 22.63 -6.73
C GLU A 204 -7.68 23.31 -6.09
N THR A 205 -6.58 22.57 -5.93
CA THR A 205 -5.39 23.04 -5.20
C THR A 205 -4.16 23.21 -6.09
N GLY A 206 -4.17 22.65 -7.30
CA GLY A 206 -2.99 22.56 -8.17
C GLY A 206 -1.93 21.56 -7.70
N ARG A 207 -2.18 20.77 -6.65
CA ARG A 207 -1.22 19.78 -6.13
C ARG A 207 -0.98 18.66 -7.14
N TYR A 208 0.28 18.32 -7.35
CA TYR A 208 0.66 17.11 -8.07
C TYR A 208 0.58 15.91 -7.13
N LEU A 209 -0.24 14.92 -7.51
CA LEU A 209 -0.42 13.65 -6.81
C LEU A 209 0.34 12.55 -7.56
N SER A 210 1.21 11.84 -6.83
CA SER A 210 1.80 10.57 -7.25
C SER A 210 0.71 9.51 -7.48
N GLU A 211 1.08 8.37 -8.05
CA GLU A 211 0.13 7.35 -8.48
C GLU A 211 -0.70 6.76 -7.34
N ASP A 212 -0.09 6.62 -6.17
CA ASP A 212 -0.70 6.13 -4.93
C ASP A 212 -1.73 7.13 -4.39
N TYR A 213 -1.35 8.40 -4.31
CA TYR A 213 -2.22 9.47 -3.82
C TYR A 213 -3.34 9.78 -4.81
N ALA A 214 -3.08 9.68 -6.11
CA ALA A 214 -4.08 9.83 -7.15
C ALA A 214 -5.10 8.67 -7.09
N PHE A 215 -4.67 7.43 -6.85
CA PHE A 215 -5.58 6.31 -6.59
C PHE A 215 -6.46 6.58 -5.35
N CYS A 216 -5.85 7.00 -4.24
CA CYS A 216 -6.57 7.34 -3.01
C CYS A 216 -7.59 8.47 -3.24
N ARG A 217 -7.22 9.52 -4.01
CA ARG A 217 -8.12 10.61 -4.40
C ARG A 217 -9.31 10.10 -5.22
N ARG A 218 -9.07 9.29 -6.26
CA ARG A 218 -10.14 8.68 -7.06
C ARG A 218 -11.11 7.87 -6.20
N TRP A 219 -10.60 7.10 -5.24
CA TRP A 219 -11.48 6.34 -4.34
C TRP A 219 -12.34 7.26 -3.45
N ARG A 220 -11.73 8.31 -2.89
CA ARG A 220 -12.44 9.29 -2.07
C ARG A 220 -13.48 10.11 -2.86
N ASP A 221 -13.22 10.41 -4.13
CA ASP A 221 -14.19 11.09 -5.00
C ASP A 221 -15.47 10.26 -5.20
N LEU A 222 -15.41 8.93 -5.01
CA LEU A 222 -16.57 8.03 -4.99
C LEU A 222 -17.19 7.86 -3.59
N GLY A 223 -16.74 8.62 -2.59
CA GLY A 223 -17.16 8.48 -1.19
C GLY A 223 -16.42 7.38 -0.43
N GLY A 224 -15.42 6.77 -1.05
CA GLY A 224 -14.58 5.74 -0.44
C GLY A 224 -13.70 6.26 0.69
N LYS A 225 -13.28 5.36 1.57
CA LYS A 225 -12.38 5.66 2.69
C LYS A 225 -11.07 4.88 2.56
N VAL A 226 -9.98 5.50 2.98
CA VAL A 226 -8.62 4.92 3.00
C VAL A 226 -8.15 4.86 4.44
N TYR A 227 -7.55 3.74 4.82
CA TYR A 227 -7.06 3.50 6.17
C TYR A 227 -5.58 3.13 6.17
N VAL A 228 -4.89 3.45 7.25
CA VAL A 228 -3.55 2.93 7.55
C VAL A 228 -3.55 2.17 8.86
N ASP A 229 -2.75 1.10 8.95
CA ASP A 229 -2.55 0.38 10.20
C ASP A 229 -1.62 1.18 11.12
N ALA A 230 -2.16 1.67 12.24
CA ALA A 230 -1.39 2.41 13.22
C ALA A 230 -0.38 1.53 13.98
N ARG A 231 -0.43 0.21 13.79
CA ARG A 231 0.50 -0.76 14.39
C ARG A 231 1.61 -1.21 13.43
N SER A 232 1.75 -0.54 12.28
CA SER A 232 2.75 -0.89 11.26
C SER A 232 4.18 -0.80 11.80
N LYS A 233 4.93 -1.89 11.62
CA LYS A 233 6.36 -2.01 11.93
C LYS A 233 7.14 -2.51 10.71
N LEU A 234 6.98 -1.81 9.59
CA LEU A 234 7.58 -2.18 8.31
C LEU A 234 9.03 -1.68 8.21
N ALA A 235 9.82 -2.41 7.42
CA ALA A 235 11.18 -2.02 7.07
C ALA A 235 11.22 -1.57 5.60
N HIS A 236 11.94 -0.48 5.31
CA HIS A 236 12.16 0.01 3.96
C HIS A 236 13.64 -0.09 3.61
N HIS A 237 13.98 -0.91 2.61
CA HIS A 237 15.35 -1.26 2.27
C HIS A 237 15.91 -0.37 1.15
N GLY A 238 16.96 0.37 1.43
CA GLY A 238 17.82 1.01 0.42
C GLY A 238 19.29 0.66 0.69
N SER A 239 20.20 1.61 0.50
CA SER A 239 21.58 1.48 0.99
C SER A 239 21.67 1.34 2.52
N TYR A 240 20.60 1.73 3.22
CA TYR A 240 20.36 1.53 4.65
C TYR A 240 18.96 0.93 4.82
N THR A 241 18.75 0.15 5.89
CA THR A 241 17.43 -0.40 6.22
C THR A 241 16.76 0.50 7.27
N TYR A 242 15.69 1.17 6.86
CA TYR A 242 14.89 2.03 7.73
C TYR A 242 13.80 1.18 8.38
N ARG A 243 13.90 0.92 9.69
CA ARG A 243 12.89 0.19 10.46
C ARG A 243 12.13 1.19 11.32
N GLY A 244 10.83 1.31 11.08
CA GLY A 244 9.98 2.28 11.77
C GLY A 244 8.87 1.60 12.55
N ASP A 245 8.48 2.20 13.67
CA ASP A 245 7.22 1.93 14.37
C ASP A 245 6.32 3.15 14.18
N PHE A 246 5.33 3.04 13.30
CA PHE A 246 4.49 4.18 12.95
C PHE A 246 3.61 4.62 14.12
N GLY A 247 3.08 3.67 14.90
CA GLY A 247 2.24 3.97 16.05
C GLY A 247 3.00 4.74 17.12
N ALA A 248 4.25 4.35 17.38
CA ALA A 248 5.12 5.08 18.30
C ALA A 248 5.43 6.50 17.80
N ALA A 249 5.75 6.65 16.51
CA ALA A 249 6.04 7.96 15.91
C ALA A 249 4.81 8.88 15.94
N TRP A 250 3.64 8.33 15.59
CA TRP A 250 2.36 9.02 15.62
C TRP A 250 2.00 9.47 17.05
N ALA A 251 2.15 8.59 18.04
CA ALA A 251 1.85 8.94 19.43
C ALA A 251 2.77 10.04 19.99
N GLN A 252 4.01 10.13 19.48
CA GLN A 252 4.97 11.14 19.90
C GLN A 252 4.69 12.52 19.29
N ASP A 253 4.51 12.58 17.96
CA ASP A 253 4.26 13.83 17.23
C ASP A 253 3.59 13.53 15.88
N PRO A 254 2.25 13.55 15.81
CA PRO A 254 1.52 13.26 14.58
C PRO A 254 1.92 14.15 13.40
N ALA A 255 2.14 15.45 13.66
CA ALA A 255 2.45 16.43 12.62
C ALA A 255 3.82 16.20 11.99
N ARG A 256 4.78 15.72 12.79
CA ARG A 256 6.12 15.36 12.33
C ARG A 256 6.17 13.98 11.67
N ALA A 257 5.44 13.00 12.23
CA ALA A 257 5.45 11.62 11.78
C ALA A 257 4.96 11.47 10.33
N VAL A 258 4.00 12.29 9.90
CA VAL A 258 3.41 12.18 8.56
C VAL A 258 3.90 13.29 7.62
N GLY A 259 3.53 13.18 6.34
CA GLY A 259 3.89 14.14 5.31
C GLY A 259 4.98 13.66 4.36
N GLY A 260 4.70 13.82 3.06
CA GLY A 260 5.68 13.62 1.98
C GLY A 260 6.41 14.91 1.64
N LEU A 261 7.55 15.15 2.27
CA LEU A 261 8.66 15.94 1.73
C LEU A 261 9.93 15.32 2.24
#